data_AF-A0A955C4P8-F1
#
_entry.id   AF-A0A955C4P8-F1
#
_cell.length_a   1.000
_cell.length_b   1.000
_cell.length_c   1.000
_cell.angle_alpha   90.00
_cell.angle_beta   90.00
_cell.angle_gamma   90.00
#
_symmetry.space_group_name_H-M   'P 1'
#
loop_
_entity.id
_entity.type
_entity.pdbx_description
1 polymer ?
#
loop_
_entity_poly.entity_id
_entity_poly.type
_entity_poly.pdbx_seq_one_letter_code
_entity_poly.pdbx_strand_id
1 'polypeptide(L)'
;MTISDTNIQTSQQVRYGPNSPFDPDEREMIEAICARLARSTRDEAPNLLAAIRQQIVSLEWFGEITAQYPSPLNDQRLGKRRRGLASLVKSLSKATPANFEFLLPTRTHLGRALVMAEANFYRLLRYVCIDIFEGDDGQDLQESTVAYLRRCLYIKLIEEVLSDIATGGTVDTRTRSRAVAALAQVWERRVTFRVSDFFPILDAAWNARRRITAIGGTLLGTHEMFELFKAGCDPEFVDFFARSDPSDDEVGAFREFLFGATTEDLHAKQKEMEEAGILSTELVDPIASTDPESATVFYEFFRSRHLQAMARRLANIPGPKHTAEAYVMMAYLDRLK
;
A
#
# COMPACT_ATOMS: atom_id res chain seq x y z
N MET A 1 -21.39 7.53 -46.37
CA MET A 1 -22.01 7.28 -45.05
C MET A 1 -21.01 7.78 -44.02
N THR A 2 -21.18 9.05 -43.68
CA THR A 2 -20.22 9.88 -42.95
C THR A 2 -20.44 9.64 -41.46
N ILE A 3 -19.39 9.25 -40.76
CA ILE A 3 -19.40 9.07 -39.31
C ILE A 3 -19.49 10.47 -38.71
N SER A 4 -20.67 10.80 -38.19
CA SER A 4 -20.94 12.07 -37.54
C SER A 4 -20.19 12.18 -36.23
N ASP A 5 -19.47 13.29 -36.11
CA ASP A 5 -18.94 13.87 -34.88
C ASP A 5 -19.95 13.76 -33.74
N THR A 6 -19.62 12.91 -32.76
CA THR A 6 -20.38 12.84 -31.52
C THR A 6 -19.83 13.91 -30.59
N ASN A 7 -20.50 15.06 -30.59
CA ASN A 7 -20.44 16.10 -29.57
C ASN A 7 -20.35 15.50 -28.17
N ILE A 8 -19.18 15.57 -27.54
CA ILE A 8 -19.02 15.28 -26.11
C ILE A 8 -19.57 16.50 -25.37
N GLN A 9 -20.76 16.32 -24.78
CA GLN A 9 -21.44 17.31 -23.96
C GLN A 9 -20.52 17.79 -22.82
N THR A 10 -20.14 19.07 -22.89
CA THR A 10 -19.16 19.72 -22.01
C THR A 10 -19.74 20.19 -20.66
N SER A 11 -20.95 19.74 -20.29
CA SER A 11 -21.69 20.27 -19.13
C SER A 11 -22.28 19.20 -18.21
N GLN A 12 -21.73 17.99 -18.18
CA GLN A 12 -22.15 17.01 -17.18
C GLN A 12 -21.45 17.29 -15.84
N GLN A 13 -22.22 17.82 -14.89
CA GLN A 13 -21.84 17.86 -13.49
C GLN A 13 -21.53 16.42 -13.04
N VAL A 14 -20.38 16.23 -12.39
CA VAL A 14 -19.97 14.93 -11.85
C VAL A 14 -21.03 14.47 -10.86
N ARG A 15 -21.52 13.24 -11.02
CA ARG A 15 -22.50 12.63 -10.12
C ARG A 15 -21.85 11.44 -9.42
N TYR A 16 -21.75 11.52 -8.11
CA TYR A 16 -21.24 10.44 -7.26
C TYR A 16 -22.39 9.51 -6.87
N GLY A 17 -22.22 8.21 -7.14
CA GLY A 17 -23.19 7.17 -6.80
C GLY A 17 -23.13 6.73 -5.33
N PRO A 18 -24.08 5.88 -4.90
CA PRO A 18 -24.05 5.28 -3.56
C PRO A 18 -22.85 4.35 -3.33
N ASN A 19 -22.31 3.75 -4.40
CA ASN A 19 -21.12 2.89 -4.37
C ASN A 19 -19.87 3.60 -4.92
N SER A 20 -19.87 4.94 -4.90
CA SER A 20 -18.73 5.75 -5.31
C SER A 20 -17.46 5.30 -4.57
N PRO A 21 -16.32 5.20 -5.27
CA PRO A 21 -15.05 4.89 -4.62
C PRO A 21 -14.51 6.05 -3.77
N PHE A 22 -15.08 7.25 -3.92
CA PHE A 22 -14.61 8.46 -3.24
C PHE A 22 -15.43 8.75 -1.98
N ASP A 23 -14.74 8.95 -0.86
CA ASP A 23 -15.30 9.49 0.37
C ASP A 23 -15.66 11.00 0.21
N PRO A 24 -16.42 11.60 1.14
CA PRO A 24 -16.83 13.00 1.02
C PRO A 24 -15.65 14.00 0.91
N ASP A 25 -14.56 13.77 1.63
CA ASP A 25 -13.39 14.65 1.65
C ASP A 25 -12.63 14.54 0.31
N GLU A 26 -12.58 13.32 -0.27
CA GLU A 26 -12.03 13.07 -1.61
C GLU A 26 -12.84 13.81 -2.68
N ARG A 27 -14.18 13.79 -2.58
CA ARG A 27 -15.07 14.48 -3.53
C ARG A 27 -14.87 15.99 -3.50
N GLU A 28 -14.79 16.57 -2.30
CA GLU A 28 -14.55 18.01 -2.15
C GLU A 28 -13.23 18.43 -2.81
N MET A 29 -12.16 17.67 -2.58
CA MET A 29 -10.86 17.90 -3.22
C MET A 29 -10.95 17.78 -4.75
N ILE A 30 -11.59 16.72 -5.27
CA ILE A 30 -11.75 16.52 -6.72
C ILE A 30 -12.55 17.65 -7.36
N GLU A 31 -13.64 18.08 -6.71
CA GLU A 31 -14.48 19.20 -7.18
C GLU A 31 -13.70 20.52 -7.16
N ALA A 32 -12.89 20.77 -6.14
CA ALA A 32 -12.03 21.95 -6.05
C ALA A 32 -11.01 21.99 -7.20
N ILE A 33 -10.35 20.87 -7.51
CA ILE A 33 -9.43 20.75 -8.66
C ILE A 33 -10.17 21.02 -9.97
N CYS A 34 -11.35 20.40 -10.17
CA CYS A 34 -12.16 20.60 -11.37
C CYS A 34 -12.60 22.06 -11.54
N ALA A 35 -13.02 22.72 -10.45
CA ALA A 35 -13.45 24.11 -10.47
C ALA A 35 -12.28 25.06 -10.80
N ARG A 36 -11.08 24.77 -10.29
CA ARG A 36 -9.88 25.57 -10.58
C ARG A 36 -9.41 25.38 -12.02
N LEU A 37 -9.41 24.15 -12.53
CA LEU A 37 -9.15 23.88 -13.95
C LEU A 37 -10.12 24.61 -14.88
N ALA A 38 -11.41 24.62 -14.55
CA ALA A 38 -12.42 25.31 -15.36
C ALA A 38 -12.23 26.83 -15.43
N ARG A 39 -11.52 27.42 -14.47
CA ARG A 39 -11.18 28.86 -14.42
C ARG A 39 -9.78 29.17 -14.94
N SER A 40 -8.97 28.16 -15.21
CA SER A 40 -7.60 28.34 -15.69
C SER A 40 -7.60 28.88 -17.12
N THR A 41 -6.67 29.78 -17.41
CA THR A 41 -6.46 30.35 -18.74
C THR A 41 -5.43 29.57 -19.56
N ARG A 42 -4.90 28.45 -19.04
CA ARG A 42 -3.92 27.62 -19.76
C ARG A 42 -4.62 26.80 -20.85
N ASP A 43 -3.98 26.71 -22.02
CA ASP A 43 -4.54 26.05 -23.22
C ASP A 43 -4.88 24.56 -23.00
N GLU A 44 -4.13 23.89 -22.11
CA GLU A 44 -4.31 22.46 -21.82
C GLU A 44 -5.45 22.16 -20.84
N ALA A 45 -5.91 23.17 -20.08
CA ALA A 45 -6.86 22.99 -18.98
C ALA A 45 -8.22 22.38 -19.40
N PRO A 46 -8.84 22.74 -20.55
CA PRO A 46 -10.09 22.13 -20.99
C PRO A 46 -9.96 20.63 -21.27
N ASN A 47 -8.85 20.21 -21.88
CA ASN A 47 -8.59 18.80 -22.20
C ASN A 47 -8.35 17.98 -20.92
N LEU A 48 -7.58 18.53 -19.97
CA LEU A 48 -7.35 17.90 -18.67
C LEU A 48 -8.64 17.78 -17.86
N LEU A 49 -9.48 18.82 -17.85
CA LEU A 49 -10.80 18.78 -17.18
C LEU A 49 -11.71 17.71 -17.78
N ALA A 50 -11.76 17.59 -19.11
CA ALA A 50 -12.53 16.55 -19.79
C ALA A 50 -12.01 15.14 -19.44
N ALA A 51 -10.68 14.95 -19.44
CA ALA A 51 -10.05 13.69 -19.06
C ALA A 51 -10.36 13.30 -17.60
N ILE A 52 -10.24 14.24 -16.65
CA ILE A 52 -10.56 14.01 -15.23
C ILE A 52 -12.02 13.61 -15.08
N ARG A 53 -12.96 14.34 -15.69
CA ARG A 53 -14.39 14.00 -15.63
C ARG A 53 -14.67 12.61 -16.18
N GLN A 54 -14.05 12.25 -17.30
CA GLN A 54 -14.18 10.90 -17.87
C GLN A 54 -13.63 9.82 -16.95
N GLN A 55 -12.50 10.08 -16.27
CA GLN A 55 -11.94 9.14 -15.30
C GLN A 55 -12.84 8.99 -14.06
N ILE A 56 -13.44 10.08 -13.57
CA ILE A 56 -14.41 10.00 -12.47
C ILE A 56 -15.60 9.11 -12.87
N VAL A 57 -16.19 9.33 -14.05
CA VAL A 57 -17.30 8.49 -14.55
C VAL A 57 -16.89 7.01 -14.63
N SER A 58 -15.65 6.74 -15.09
CA SER A 58 -15.13 5.38 -15.20
C SER A 58 -14.95 4.73 -13.83
N LEU A 59 -14.44 5.47 -12.84
CA LEU A 59 -14.24 5.00 -11.46
C LEU A 59 -15.57 4.77 -10.73
N GLU A 60 -16.55 5.66 -10.92
CA GLU A 60 -17.92 5.45 -10.42
C GLU A 60 -18.53 4.15 -10.94
N TRP A 61 -18.44 3.92 -12.26
CA TRP A 61 -18.94 2.69 -12.87
C TRP A 61 -18.21 1.45 -12.35
N PHE A 62 -16.91 1.56 -12.11
CA PHE A 62 -16.10 0.49 -11.55
C PHE A 62 -16.49 0.17 -10.09
N GLY A 63 -16.80 1.20 -9.29
CA GLY A 63 -17.38 1.06 -7.95
C GLY A 63 -18.71 0.28 -7.97
N GLU A 64 -19.63 0.67 -8.86
CA GLU A 64 -20.93 0.01 -9.04
C GLU A 64 -20.80 -1.46 -9.47
N ILE A 65 -19.93 -1.77 -10.43
CA ILE A 65 -19.68 -3.16 -10.84
C ILE A 65 -19.13 -3.98 -9.68
N THR A 66 -18.16 -3.43 -8.94
CA THR A 66 -17.57 -4.13 -7.80
C THR A 66 -18.64 -4.43 -6.74
N ALA A 67 -19.56 -3.50 -6.50
CA ALA A 67 -20.65 -3.63 -5.55
C ALA A 67 -21.66 -4.74 -5.92
N GLN A 68 -21.84 -5.04 -7.21
CA GLN A 68 -22.74 -6.11 -7.68
C GLN A 68 -22.24 -7.52 -7.34
N TYR A 69 -20.93 -7.70 -7.15
CA TYR A 69 -20.40 -9.00 -6.74
C TYR A 69 -20.62 -9.25 -5.25
N PRO A 70 -20.91 -10.48 -4.82
CA PRO A 70 -21.18 -10.75 -3.42
C PRO A 70 -19.99 -10.47 -2.50
N SER A 71 -20.28 -9.90 -1.32
CA SER A 71 -19.29 -9.68 -0.26
C SER A 71 -18.71 -11.02 0.26
N PRO A 72 -17.39 -11.09 0.53
CA PRO A 72 -16.79 -12.23 1.24
C PRO A 72 -17.26 -12.38 2.70
N LEU A 73 -17.82 -11.31 3.29
CA LEU A 73 -18.34 -11.33 4.67
C LEU A 73 -19.76 -11.90 4.74
N ASN A 74 -20.50 -11.86 3.64
CA ASN A 74 -21.88 -12.34 3.59
C ASN A 74 -21.95 -13.85 3.33
N ASP A 75 -22.83 -14.52 4.07
CA ASP A 75 -23.15 -15.93 3.81
C ASP A 75 -24.02 -16.07 2.56
N GLN A 76 -23.62 -16.99 1.70
CA GLN A 76 -24.26 -17.31 0.43
C GLN A 76 -24.50 -18.81 0.33
N ARG A 77 -25.62 -19.17 -0.28
CA ARG A 77 -25.96 -20.55 -0.56
C ARG A 77 -25.96 -20.78 -2.07
N LEU A 78 -24.98 -21.56 -2.54
CA LEU A 78 -24.89 -22.00 -3.93
C LEU A 78 -25.31 -23.47 -3.98
N GLY A 79 -26.62 -23.69 -4.15
CA GLY A 79 -27.24 -25.01 -4.09
C GLY A 79 -27.08 -25.66 -2.70
N LYS A 80 -26.28 -26.73 -2.63
CA LYS A 80 -25.97 -27.43 -1.37
C LYS A 80 -24.74 -26.87 -0.65
N ARG A 81 -23.96 -25.99 -1.28
CA ARG A 81 -22.73 -25.42 -0.71
C ARG A 81 -23.04 -24.09 -0.04
N ARG A 82 -22.53 -23.90 1.19
CA ARG A 82 -22.50 -22.58 1.85
C ARG A 82 -21.13 -21.96 1.62
N ARG A 83 -21.13 -20.75 1.09
CA ARG A 83 -19.95 -19.88 0.99
C ARG A 83 -20.14 -18.71 1.95
N GLY A 84 -19.05 -18.25 2.54
CA GLY A 84 -19.04 -17.19 3.55
C GLY A 84 -17.67 -17.15 4.22
N LEU A 85 -17.49 -16.23 5.16
CA LEU A 85 -16.18 -15.97 5.77
C LEU A 85 -15.51 -17.24 6.30
N ALA A 86 -16.23 -18.09 7.04
CA ALA A 86 -15.66 -19.32 7.60
C ALA A 86 -15.13 -20.29 6.51
N SER A 87 -15.86 -20.44 5.40
CA SER A 87 -15.44 -21.28 4.28
C SER A 87 -14.27 -20.69 3.49
N LEU A 88 -14.19 -19.36 3.43
CA LEU A 88 -13.11 -18.61 2.79
C LEU A 88 -11.82 -18.74 3.62
N VAL A 89 -11.90 -18.49 4.93
CA VAL A 89 -10.83 -18.73 5.90
C VAL A 89 -10.31 -20.14 5.79
N LYS A 90 -11.20 -21.15 5.81
CA LYS A 90 -10.79 -22.55 5.68
C LYS A 90 -10.05 -22.85 4.37
N SER A 91 -10.46 -22.24 3.25
CA SER A 91 -9.87 -22.47 1.93
C SER A 91 -8.52 -21.76 1.78
N LEU A 92 -8.47 -20.47 2.09
CA LEU A 92 -7.26 -19.64 1.91
C LEU A 92 -6.18 -19.94 2.95
N SER A 93 -6.53 -20.35 4.17
CA SER A 93 -5.55 -20.76 5.18
C SER A 93 -4.87 -22.10 4.86
N LYS A 94 -5.25 -22.74 3.75
CA LYS A 94 -4.58 -23.92 3.19
C LYS A 94 -3.97 -23.64 1.82
N ALA A 95 -4.11 -22.43 1.32
CA ALA A 95 -3.55 -22.02 0.05
C ALA A 95 -2.02 -21.96 0.14
N THR A 96 -1.40 -22.05 -1.03
CA THR A 96 0.01 -21.74 -1.26
C THR A 96 0.08 -20.50 -2.15
N PRO A 97 1.25 -19.84 -2.27
CA PRO A 97 1.40 -18.72 -3.19
C PRO A 97 0.98 -19.06 -4.63
N ALA A 98 1.13 -20.33 -5.04
CA ALA A 98 0.79 -20.78 -6.39
C ALA A 98 -0.73 -20.89 -6.67
N ASN A 99 -1.56 -21.10 -5.64
CA ASN A 99 -3.01 -21.29 -5.85
C ASN A 99 -3.89 -20.22 -5.17
N PHE A 100 -3.30 -19.33 -4.38
CA PHE A 100 -4.03 -18.31 -3.61
C PHE A 100 -4.94 -17.45 -4.49
N GLU A 101 -4.43 -16.95 -5.62
CA GLU A 101 -5.16 -16.06 -6.52
C GLU A 101 -6.44 -16.71 -7.08
N PHE A 102 -6.41 -18.00 -7.38
CA PHE A 102 -7.58 -18.73 -7.92
C PHE A 102 -8.68 -18.97 -6.88
N LEU A 103 -8.37 -18.82 -5.60
CA LEU A 103 -9.30 -19.03 -4.50
C LEU A 103 -9.96 -17.72 -4.03
N LEU A 104 -9.52 -16.58 -4.56
CA LEU A 104 -10.07 -15.28 -4.21
C LEU A 104 -11.48 -15.08 -4.79
N PRO A 105 -12.38 -14.40 -4.06
CA PRO A 105 -13.64 -13.94 -4.62
C PRO A 105 -13.45 -12.97 -5.79
N THR A 106 -14.35 -13.00 -6.78
CA THR A 106 -14.31 -12.05 -7.92
C THR A 106 -14.31 -10.59 -7.48
N ARG A 107 -15.10 -10.26 -6.44
CA ARG A 107 -15.14 -8.91 -5.83
C ARG A 107 -13.75 -8.44 -5.39
N THR A 108 -12.89 -9.34 -4.92
CA THR A 108 -11.52 -9.03 -4.50
C THR A 108 -10.65 -8.61 -5.68
N HIS A 109 -10.69 -9.33 -6.80
CA HIS A 109 -9.91 -8.94 -7.99
C HIS A 109 -10.33 -7.58 -8.54
N LEU A 110 -11.64 -7.31 -8.58
CA LEU A 110 -12.16 -6.01 -9.01
C LEU A 110 -11.77 -4.90 -8.03
N GLY A 111 -11.86 -5.16 -6.73
CA GLY A 111 -11.41 -4.22 -5.70
C GLY A 111 -9.93 -3.86 -5.82
N ARG A 112 -9.05 -4.84 -6.09
CA ARG A 112 -7.62 -4.61 -6.34
C ARG A 112 -7.38 -3.71 -7.55
N ALA A 113 -8.10 -3.98 -8.64
CA ALA A 113 -7.99 -3.20 -9.86
C ALA A 113 -8.51 -1.76 -9.66
N LEU A 114 -9.58 -1.59 -8.87
CA LEU A 114 -10.10 -0.27 -8.51
C LEU A 114 -9.08 0.54 -7.69
N VAL A 115 -8.46 -0.04 -6.66
CA VAL A 115 -7.45 0.65 -5.84
C VAL A 115 -6.27 1.14 -6.70
N MET A 116 -5.87 0.37 -7.71
CA MET A 116 -4.83 0.80 -8.66
C MET A 116 -5.32 1.91 -9.60
N ALA A 117 -6.58 1.85 -10.04
CA ALA A 117 -7.18 2.89 -10.85
C ALA A 117 -7.28 4.22 -10.07
N GLU A 118 -7.66 4.17 -8.79
CA GLU A 118 -7.67 5.31 -7.87
C GLU A 118 -6.26 5.88 -7.66
N ALA A 119 -5.26 5.03 -7.40
CA ALA A 119 -3.87 5.48 -7.26
C ALA A 119 -3.38 6.22 -8.52
N ASN A 120 -3.68 5.70 -9.71
CA ASN A 120 -3.33 6.35 -10.97
C ASN A 120 -4.10 7.67 -11.18
N PHE A 121 -5.35 7.72 -10.76
CA PHE A 121 -6.16 8.93 -10.79
C PHE A 121 -5.60 10.02 -9.86
N TYR A 122 -5.24 9.69 -8.62
CA TYR A 122 -4.60 10.65 -7.72
C TYR A 122 -3.24 11.12 -8.22
N ARG A 123 -2.48 10.26 -8.91
CA ARG A 123 -1.24 10.68 -9.60
C ARG A 123 -1.51 11.69 -10.71
N LEU A 124 -2.55 11.48 -11.53
CA LEU A 124 -2.99 12.45 -12.53
C LEU A 124 -3.39 13.79 -11.88
N LEU A 125 -4.20 13.76 -10.82
CA LEU A 125 -4.63 14.97 -10.11
C LEU A 125 -3.45 15.74 -9.51
N ARG A 126 -2.44 15.02 -8.99
CA ARG A 126 -1.20 15.64 -8.51
C ARG A 126 -0.46 16.38 -9.63
N TYR A 127 -0.28 15.75 -10.80
CA TYR A 127 0.39 16.42 -11.93
C TYR A 127 -0.35 17.67 -12.35
N VAL A 128 -1.69 17.64 -12.36
CA VAL A 128 -2.50 18.83 -12.58
C VAL A 128 -2.22 19.93 -11.55
N CYS A 129 -2.13 19.57 -10.27
CA CYS A 129 -1.84 20.55 -9.22
C CYS A 129 -0.46 21.19 -9.39
N ILE A 130 0.56 20.41 -9.78
CA ILE A 130 1.93 20.90 -9.96
C ILE A 130 2.06 21.74 -11.23
N ASP A 131 1.52 21.24 -12.35
CA ASP A 131 1.81 21.79 -13.66
C ASP A 131 0.90 22.96 -14.02
N ILE A 132 -0.31 23.02 -13.46
CA ILE A 132 -1.34 24.00 -13.84
C ILE A 132 -1.62 25.04 -12.75
N PHE A 133 -1.56 24.67 -11.47
CA PHE A 133 -1.93 25.58 -10.38
C PHE A 133 -0.72 26.34 -9.86
N GLU A 134 -0.89 27.64 -9.65
CA GLU A 134 0.11 28.53 -9.03
C GLU A 134 -0.36 28.97 -7.64
N GLY A 135 0.60 29.20 -6.74
CA GLY A 135 0.37 29.69 -5.37
C GLY A 135 0.05 28.61 -4.32
N ASP A 136 -0.11 29.05 -3.07
CA ASP A 136 -0.21 28.20 -1.87
C ASP A 136 -1.42 27.25 -1.90
N ASP A 137 -2.58 27.69 -2.39
CA ASP A 137 -3.76 26.82 -2.55
C ASP A 137 -3.50 25.61 -3.47
N GLY A 138 -2.57 25.72 -4.42
CA GLY A 138 -2.16 24.63 -5.30
C GLY A 138 -1.36 23.57 -4.55
N GLN A 139 -0.55 23.99 -3.56
CA GLN A 139 0.17 23.08 -2.67
C GLN A 139 -0.77 22.31 -1.76
N ASP A 140 -1.79 22.95 -1.16
CA ASP A 140 -2.75 22.27 -0.29
C ASP A 140 -3.51 21.14 -1.02
N LEU A 141 -3.94 21.40 -2.26
CA LEU A 141 -4.56 20.39 -3.11
C LEU A 141 -3.56 19.29 -3.50
N GLN A 142 -2.32 19.66 -3.81
CA GLN A 142 -1.26 18.70 -4.09
C GLN A 142 -1.01 17.78 -2.89
N GLU A 143 -0.85 18.31 -1.68
CA GLU A 143 -0.66 17.53 -0.46
C GLU A 143 -1.83 16.57 -0.20
N SER A 144 -3.06 17.04 -0.43
CA SER A 144 -4.27 16.23 -0.34
C SER A 144 -4.26 15.07 -1.33
N THR A 145 -3.93 15.30 -2.62
CA THR A 145 -3.83 14.22 -3.63
C THR A 145 -2.77 13.18 -3.25
N VAL A 146 -1.64 13.62 -2.68
CA VAL A 146 -0.56 12.75 -2.21
C VAL A 146 -1.00 11.91 -1.02
N ALA A 147 -1.80 12.47 -0.10
CA ALA A 147 -2.35 11.74 1.03
C ALA A 147 -3.28 10.60 0.58
N TYR A 148 -4.14 10.84 -0.42
CA TYR A 148 -5.02 9.79 -0.96
C TYR A 148 -4.28 8.75 -1.79
N LEU A 149 -3.28 9.15 -2.60
CA LEU A 149 -2.39 8.20 -3.26
C LEU A 149 -1.70 7.27 -2.23
N ARG A 150 -1.19 7.84 -1.13
CA ARG A 150 -0.58 7.07 -0.05
C ARG A 150 -1.57 6.07 0.57
N ARG A 151 -2.83 6.46 0.78
CA ARG A 151 -3.87 5.55 1.27
C ARG A 151 -4.04 4.34 0.35
N CYS A 152 -4.13 4.56 -0.97
CA CYS A 152 -4.24 3.45 -1.93
C CYS A 152 -3.03 2.49 -1.84
N LEU A 153 -1.81 3.03 -1.77
CA LEU A 153 -0.59 2.22 -1.68
C LEU A 153 -0.48 1.46 -0.36
N TYR A 154 -0.94 2.04 0.75
CA TYR A 154 -0.95 1.35 2.04
C TYR A 154 -1.98 0.21 2.10
N ILE A 155 -3.15 0.37 1.45
CA ILE A 155 -4.11 -0.73 1.29
C ILE A 155 -3.46 -1.89 0.53
N LYS A 156 -2.75 -1.60 -0.57
CA LYS A 156 -2.00 -2.59 -1.35
C LYS A 156 -0.95 -3.30 -0.51
N LEU A 157 -0.21 -2.54 0.29
CA LEU A 157 0.83 -3.06 1.17
C LEU A 157 0.25 -4.03 2.22
N ILE A 158 -0.78 -3.60 2.97
CA ILE A 158 -1.44 -4.46 3.97
C ILE A 158 -1.96 -5.73 3.31
N GLU A 159 -2.58 -5.62 2.14
CA GLU A 159 -3.09 -6.77 1.42
C GLU A 159 -1.98 -7.76 1.06
N GLU A 160 -0.81 -7.27 0.62
CA GLU A 160 0.33 -8.12 0.32
C GLU A 160 0.91 -8.79 1.58
N VAL A 161 1.06 -8.04 2.68
CA VAL A 161 1.52 -8.58 3.96
C VAL A 161 0.59 -9.68 4.45
N LEU A 162 -0.71 -9.43 4.49
CA LEU A 162 -1.65 -10.44 4.96
C LEU A 162 -1.76 -11.63 4.00
N SER A 163 -1.61 -11.41 2.69
CA SER A 163 -1.56 -12.51 1.72
C SER A 163 -0.32 -13.37 1.90
N ASP A 164 0.83 -12.75 2.21
CA ASP A 164 2.07 -13.45 2.54
C ASP A 164 1.89 -14.33 3.78
N ILE A 165 1.32 -13.76 4.85
CA ILE A 165 1.03 -14.49 6.09
C ILE A 165 0.05 -15.63 5.80
N ALA A 166 -1.05 -15.37 5.09
CA ALA A 166 -2.07 -16.37 4.78
C ALA A 166 -1.53 -17.56 3.97
N THR A 167 -0.51 -17.35 3.14
CA THR A 167 0.10 -18.36 2.29
C THR A 167 1.43 -18.93 2.82
N GLY A 168 1.94 -18.38 3.92
CA GLY A 168 3.20 -18.78 4.55
C GLY A 168 3.12 -20.19 5.13
N GLY A 169 3.89 -21.13 4.56
CA GLY A 169 3.92 -22.53 5.02
C GLY A 169 4.55 -22.72 6.41
N THR A 170 5.40 -21.78 6.83
CA THR A 170 6.06 -21.73 8.14
C THR A 170 5.22 -21.04 9.21
N VAL A 171 4.14 -20.34 8.81
CA VAL A 171 3.23 -19.63 9.72
C VAL A 171 2.18 -20.61 10.25
N ASP A 172 1.87 -20.50 11.53
CA ASP A 172 0.89 -21.37 12.16
C ASP A 172 -0.53 -21.18 11.58
N THR A 173 -1.34 -22.24 11.64
CA THR A 173 -2.67 -22.23 11.02
C THR A 173 -3.63 -21.20 11.64
N ARG A 174 -3.46 -20.84 12.92
CA ARG A 174 -4.32 -19.87 13.61
C ARG A 174 -4.03 -18.47 13.10
N THR A 175 -2.76 -18.07 13.02
CA THR A 175 -2.33 -16.79 12.46
C THR A 175 -2.72 -16.66 11.00
N ARG A 176 -2.54 -17.72 10.20
CA ARG A 176 -3.01 -17.76 8.80
C ARG A 176 -4.52 -17.52 8.70
N SER A 177 -5.30 -18.16 9.56
CA SER A 177 -6.77 -18.00 9.60
C SER A 177 -7.17 -16.58 9.95
N ARG A 178 -6.47 -15.95 10.89
CA ARG A 178 -6.69 -14.56 11.29
C ARG A 178 -6.27 -13.58 10.19
N ALA A 179 -5.16 -13.84 9.50
CA ALA A 179 -4.73 -13.05 8.34
C ALA A 179 -5.78 -13.08 7.22
N VAL A 180 -6.38 -14.25 6.93
CA VAL A 180 -7.47 -14.33 5.95
C VAL A 180 -8.73 -13.58 6.42
N ALA A 181 -9.08 -13.69 7.70
CA ALA A 181 -10.22 -12.94 8.22
C ALA A 181 -9.99 -11.42 8.14
N ALA A 182 -8.77 -10.97 8.44
CA ALA A 182 -8.32 -9.60 8.27
C ALA A 182 -8.39 -9.15 6.80
N LEU A 183 -7.87 -9.95 5.87
CA LEU A 183 -7.97 -9.68 4.43
C LEU A 183 -9.41 -9.49 3.96
N ALA A 184 -10.33 -10.34 4.42
CA ALA A 184 -11.73 -10.22 4.05
C ALA A 184 -12.35 -8.90 4.53
N GLN A 185 -11.91 -8.36 5.68
CA GLN A 185 -12.33 -7.03 6.14
C GLN A 185 -11.73 -5.92 5.27
N VAL A 186 -10.44 -6.00 4.93
CA VAL A 186 -9.76 -5.05 4.03
C VAL A 186 -10.48 -4.98 2.69
N TRP A 187 -10.82 -6.13 2.09
CA TRP A 187 -11.52 -6.19 0.80
C TRP A 187 -12.92 -5.59 0.84
N GLU A 188 -13.67 -5.79 1.92
CA GLU A 188 -15.03 -5.27 2.02
C GLU A 188 -15.04 -3.77 2.29
N ARG A 189 -14.17 -3.29 3.19
CA ARG A 189 -14.22 -1.92 3.70
C ARG A 189 -13.31 -0.95 2.96
N ARG A 190 -12.72 -1.35 1.83
CA ARG A 190 -11.68 -0.62 1.09
C ARG A 190 -11.91 0.88 0.88
N VAL A 191 -13.14 1.31 0.60
CA VAL A 191 -13.50 2.73 0.40
C VAL A 191 -13.48 3.51 1.71
N THR A 192 -14.01 2.91 2.78
CA THR A 192 -14.01 3.49 4.12
C THR A 192 -12.70 3.24 4.88
N PHE A 193 -11.72 2.58 4.26
CA PHE A 193 -10.58 2.03 4.97
C PHE A 193 -9.50 3.09 5.19
N ARG A 194 -9.23 3.43 6.45
CA ARG A 194 -7.96 4.06 6.84
C ARG A 194 -7.07 2.99 7.45
N VAL A 195 -5.81 2.95 7.02
CA VAL A 195 -4.79 2.01 7.51
C VAL A 195 -4.64 2.12 9.03
N SER A 196 -4.75 3.35 9.54
CA SER A 196 -4.82 3.69 10.96
C SER A 196 -5.94 2.97 11.73
N ASP A 197 -7.06 2.65 11.07
CA ASP A 197 -8.24 2.07 11.73
C ASP A 197 -8.09 0.57 11.96
N PHE A 198 -7.10 -0.07 11.34
CA PHE A 198 -6.94 -1.51 11.36
C PHE A 198 -5.55 -1.97 11.82
N PHE A 199 -4.49 -1.25 11.42
CA PHE A 199 -3.10 -1.50 11.84
C PHE A 199 -2.33 -0.19 12.05
N PRO A 200 -2.67 0.59 13.11
CA PRO A 200 -2.05 1.89 13.39
C PRO A 200 -0.52 1.80 13.54
N ILE A 201 -0.02 0.68 14.05
CA ILE A 201 1.41 0.42 14.23
C ILE A 201 2.17 0.50 12.90
N LEU A 202 1.62 -0.09 11.82
CA LEU A 202 2.26 -0.08 10.50
C LEU A 202 2.18 1.29 9.84
N ASP A 203 1.04 1.98 9.95
CA ASP A 203 0.89 3.35 9.44
C ASP A 203 1.92 4.30 10.08
N ALA A 204 2.05 4.25 11.40
CA ALA A 204 3.01 5.05 12.14
C ALA A 204 4.46 4.70 11.77
N ALA A 205 4.80 3.41 11.67
CA ALA A 205 6.14 2.97 11.28
C ALA A 205 6.52 3.46 9.86
N TRP A 206 5.60 3.38 8.90
CA TRP A 206 5.85 3.85 7.54
C TRP A 206 5.95 5.36 7.43
N ASN A 207 5.07 6.08 8.13
CA ASN A 207 5.13 7.54 8.19
C ASN A 207 6.43 8.02 8.86
N ALA A 208 6.91 7.32 9.88
CA ALA A 208 8.21 7.59 10.50
C ALA A 208 9.37 7.28 9.55
N ARG A 209 9.37 6.12 8.89
CA ARG A 209 10.45 5.72 7.97
C ARG A 209 10.63 6.66 6.79
N ARG A 210 9.54 7.24 6.28
CA ARG A 210 9.58 8.25 5.20
C ARG A 210 10.16 9.60 5.63
N ARG A 211 10.21 9.89 6.93
CA ARG A 211 10.72 11.15 7.49
C ARG A 211 12.19 11.09 7.90
N ILE A 212 12.84 9.94 7.72
CA ILE A 212 14.24 9.75 8.05
C ILE A 212 15.04 9.41 6.80
N THR A 213 16.32 9.77 6.83
CA THR A 213 17.30 9.37 5.82
C THR A 213 18.24 8.36 6.46
N ALA A 214 18.31 7.15 5.90
CA ALA A 214 19.29 6.18 6.32
C ALA A 214 20.69 6.59 5.85
N ILE A 215 21.68 6.53 6.74
CA ILE A 215 23.05 6.97 6.46
C ILE A 215 23.98 5.75 6.31
N GLY A 216 23.63 4.60 6.91
CA GLY A 216 24.41 3.37 6.81
C GLY A 216 25.34 3.19 8.00
N GLY A 217 26.37 4.03 8.11
CA GLY A 217 27.33 3.98 9.21
C GLY A 217 28.01 2.62 9.31
N THR A 218 27.91 1.96 10.48
CA THR A 218 28.43 0.60 10.72
C THR A 218 27.51 -0.52 10.21
N LEU A 219 26.39 -0.17 9.56
CA LEU A 219 25.32 -1.07 9.14
C LEU A 219 24.62 -1.82 10.29
N LEU A 220 24.86 -1.43 11.55
CA LEU A 220 24.20 -2.01 12.73
C LEU A 220 22.76 -1.50 12.90
N GLY A 221 22.46 -0.27 12.45
CA GLY A 221 21.11 0.29 12.42
C GLY A 221 20.70 1.06 13.68
N THR A 222 21.62 1.24 14.65
CA THR A 222 21.33 1.97 15.89
C THR A 222 20.95 3.42 15.62
N HIS A 223 21.65 4.12 14.72
CA HIS A 223 21.35 5.50 14.36
C HIS A 223 19.96 5.61 13.72
N GLU A 224 19.68 4.78 12.72
CA GLU A 224 18.40 4.73 12.01
C GLU A 224 17.24 4.40 12.96
N MET A 225 17.45 3.51 13.93
CA MET A 225 16.45 3.19 14.95
C MET A 225 16.14 4.40 15.84
N PHE A 226 17.15 5.17 16.28
CA PHE A 226 16.92 6.41 17.04
C PHE A 226 16.20 7.47 16.22
N GLU A 227 16.52 7.60 14.93
CA GLU A 227 15.81 8.53 14.04
C GLU A 227 14.36 8.10 13.82
N LEU A 228 14.05 6.80 13.72
CA LEU A 228 12.65 6.33 13.68
C LEU A 228 11.86 6.76 14.92
N PHE A 229 12.43 6.62 16.12
CA PHE A 229 11.78 7.08 17.35
C PHE A 229 11.51 8.59 17.31
N LYS A 230 12.51 9.38 16.93
CA LYS A 230 12.36 10.84 16.79
C LYS A 230 11.32 11.22 15.74
N ALA A 231 11.20 10.44 14.67
CA ALA A 231 10.21 10.61 13.62
C ALA A 231 8.82 10.08 14.01
N GLY A 232 8.57 9.72 15.27
CA GLY A 232 7.24 9.33 15.75
C GLY A 232 6.78 7.94 15.29
N CYS A 233 7.72 7.00 15.13
CA CYS A 233 7.39 5.59 14.96
C CYS A 233 6.61 5.09 16.20
N ASP A 234 5.67 4.17 16.00
CA ASP A 234 4.97 3.54 17.11
C ASP A 234 5.99 2.70 17.93
N PRO A 235 6.09 2.89 19.26
CA PRO A 235 7.00 2.13 20.10
C PRO A 235 6.82 0.62 19.97
N GLU A 236 5.58 0.13 19.78
CA GLU A 236 5.30 -1.30 19.66
C GLU A 236 6.01 -1.91 18.45
N PHE A 237 6.20 -1.14 17.37
CA PHE A 237 6.93 -1.61 16.19
C PHE A 237 8.42 -1.84 16.51
N VAL A 238 9.06 -0.90 17.19
CA VAL A 238 10.50 -0.99 17.49
C VAL A 238 10.76 -1.97 18.64
N ASP A 239 9.91 -1.95 19.67
CA ASP A 239 10.00 -2.86 20.82
C ASP A 239 9.88 -4.33 20.40
N PHE A 240 9.09 -4.61 19.34
CA PHE A 240 9.01 -5.95 18.76
C PHE A 240 10.38 -6.47 18.30
N PHE A 241 11.21 -5.63 17.68
CA PHE A 241 12.55 -6.00 17.21
C PHE A 241 13.65 -5.83 18.26
N ALA A 242 13.43 -4.98 19.28
CA ALA A 242 14.39 -4.71 20.36
C ALA A 242 14.23 -5.61 21.59
N ARG A 243 13.31 -6.58 21.55
CA ARG A 243 13.11 -7.57 22.63
C ARG A 243 14.36 -8.42 22.87
N SER A 244 14.41 -9.13 24.00
CA SER A 244 15.61 -9.84 24.45
C SER A 244 16.08 -11.00 23.55
N ASP A 245 15.21 -11.54 22.71
CA ASP A 245 15.52 -12.70 21.84
C ASP A 245 14.78 -12.57 20.49
N PRO A 246 15.21 -11.66 19.60
CA PRO A 246 14.74 -11.62 18.22
C PRO A 246 15.49 -12.68 17.40
N SER A 247 14.80 -13.35 16.49
CA SER A 247 15.44 -14.26 15.55
C SER A 247 16.31 -13.49 14.54
N ASP A 248 17.31 -14.17 13.97
CA ASP A 248 18.16 -13.60 12.91
C ASP A 248 17.34 -13.06 11.73
N ASP A 249 16.24 -13.74 11.39
CA ASP A 249 15.34 -13.29 10.33
C ASP A 249 14.63 -11.98 10.71
N GLU A 250 14.19 -11.82 11.95
CA GLU A 250 13.54 -10.56 12.38
C GLU A 250 14.53 -9.41 12.43
N VAL A 251 15.75 -9.66 12.91
CA VAL A 251 16.83 -8.66 12.91
C VAL A 251 17.17 -8.26 11.47
N GLY A 252 17.31 -9.23 10.57
CA GLY A 252 17.55 -9.00 9.15
C GLY A 252 16.42 -8.17 8.52
N ALA A 253 15.17 -8.56 8.74
CA ALA A 253 14.00 -7.87 8.19
C ALA A 253 13.90 -6.42 8.68
N PHE A 254 14.24 -6.17 9.95
CA PHE A 254 14.25 -4.82 10.50
C PHE A 254 15.40 -3.98 9.95
N ARG A 255 16.60 -4.56 9.78
CA ARG A 255 17.70 -3.87 9.08
C ARG A 255 17.31 -3.49 7.66
N GLU A 256 16.65 -4.39 6.92
CA GLU A 256 16.16 -4.05 5.58
C GLU A 256 15.19 -2.85 5.63
N PHE A 257 14.27 -2.83 6.58
CA PHE A 257 13.33 -1.72 6.79
C PHE A 257 14.04 -0.40 7.14
N LEU A 258 14.98 -0.43 8.09
CA LEU A 258 15.75 0.72 8.54
C LEU A 258 16.55 1.34 7.40
N PHE A 259 17.34 0.52 6.71
CA PHE A 259 18.31 1.03 5.73
C PHE A 259 17.74 1.35 4.37
N GLY A 260 16.52 0.91 4.05
CA GLY A 260 16.03 1.09 2.69
C GLY A 260 16.79 0.21 1.70
N ALA A 261 17.35 -0.93 2.14
CA ALA A 261 18.17 -1.83 1.34
C ALA A 261 17.79 -3.30 1.60
N THR A 262 18.09 -4.19 0.66
CA THR A 262 17.88 -5.64 0.86
C THR A 262 19.02 -6.26 1.68
N THR A 263 18.79 -7.44 2.26
CA THR A 263 19.84 -8.19 2.97
C THR A 263 21.06 -8.45 2.07
N GLU A 264 20.84 -8.73 0.78
CA GLU A 264 21.89 -8.93 -0.20
C GLU A 264 22.72 -7.66 -0.41
N ASP A 265 22.07 -6.51 -0.53
CA ASP A 265 22.75 -5.21 -0.68
C ASP A 265 23.57 -4.87 0.57
N LEU A 266 23.00 -5.10 1.75
CA LEU A 266 23.67 -4.88 3.04
C LEU A 266 24.88 -5.80 3.21
N HIS A 267 24.78 -7.07 2.81
CA HIS A 267 25.92 -7.99 2.83
C HIS A 267 27.00 -7.62 1.81
N ALA A 268 26.60 -7.19 0.60
CA ALA A 268 27.56 -6.70 -0.39
C ALA A 268 28.34 -5.48 0.14
N LYS A 269 27.64 -4.53 0.77
CA LYS A 269 28.26 -3.36 1.41
C LYS A 269 29.16 -3.72 2.59
N GLN A 270 28.74 -4.65 3.43
CA GLN A 270 29.56 -5.18 4.52
C GLN A 270 30.88 -5.77 3.99
N LYS A 271 30.82 -6.54 2.89
CA LYS A 271 32.01 -7.14 2.26
C LYS A 271 32.94 -6.08 1.67
N GLU A 272 32.39 -5.06 1.01
CA GLU A 272 33.17 -3.92 0.51
C GLU A 272 33.91 -3.19 1.65
N MET A 273 33.25 -3.01 2.81
CA MET A 273 33.86 -2.39 3.99
C MET A 273 35.02 -3.23 4.54
N GLU A 274 34.84 -4.55 4.63
CA GLU A 274 35.86 -5.49 5.08
C GLU A 274 37.08 -5.51 4.14
N GLU A 275 36.85 -5.54 2.83
CA GLU A 275 37.91 -5.51 1.81
C GLU A 275 38.70 -4.19 1.80
N ALA A 276 38.00 -3.07 2.05
CA ALA A 276 38.63 -1.75 2.16
C ALA A 276 39.23 -1.47 3.54
N GLY A 277 38.98 -2.32 4.55
CA GLY A 277 39.43 -2.12 5.93
C GLY A 277 38.80 -0.93 6.64
N ILE A 278 37.58 -0.53 6.23
CA ILE A 278 36.83 0.59 6.81
C ILE A 278 35.71 0.11 7.74
N LEU A 279 35.43 0.87 8.79
CA LEU A 279 34.42 0.51 9.80
C LEU A 279 33.05 1.16 9.54
N SER A 280 32.97 2.09 8.59
CA SER A 280 31.75 2.84 8.28
C SER A 280 31.65 3.09 6.78
N THR A 281 30.42 3.09 6.27
CA THR A 281 30.12 3.47 4.88
C THR A 281 28.88 4.35 4.82
N GLU A 282 28.72 5.08 3.73
CA GLU A 282 27.49 5.80 3.41
C GLU A 282 26.58 4.92 2.55
N LEU A 283 25.28 4.95 2.86
CA LEU A 283 24.25 4.37 2.02
C LEU A 283 23.47 5.46 1.29
N VAL A 284 23.17 5.21 0.02
CA VAL A 284 22.18 5.99 -0.69
C VAL A 284 20.82 5.45 -0.30
N ASP A 285 20.07 6.19 0.50
CA ASP A 285 18.72 5.80 0.89
C ASP A 285 17.75 6.09 -0.28
N PRO A 286 17.21 5.06 -0.96
CA PRO A 286 16.30 5.27 -2.08
C PRO A 286 14.96 5.87 -1.62
N ILE A 287 14.62 5.75 -0.34
CA ILE A 287 13.39 6.30 0.24
C ILE A 287 13.56 7.78 0.59
N ALA A 288 14.79 8.23 0.85
CA ALA A 288 15.09 9.59 1.24
C ALA A 288 14.97 10.54 0.04
N SER A 289 13.73 10.89 -0.28
CA SER A 289 13.39 11.95 -1.20
C SER A 289 12.38 12.89 -0.56
N THR A 290 12.61 14.19 -0.69
CA THR A 290 11.62 15.23 -0.36
C THR A 290 10.47 15.26 -1.37
N ASP A 291 10.56 14.49 -2.45
CA ASP A 291 9.50 14.38 -3.46
C ASP A 291 8.28 13.63 -2.88
N PRO A 292 7.07 14.17 -3.03
CA PRO A 292 5.84 13.43 -2.81
C PRO A 292 5.69 12.12 -3.62
N GLU A 293 6.49 11.86 -4.67
CA GLU A 293 6.66 10.52 -5.28
C GLU A 293 7.19 9.46 -4.29
N SER A 294 7.73 9.89 -3.14
CA SER A 294 8.20 9.03 -2.05
C SER A 294 7.19 7.97 -1.61
N ALA A 295 5.89 8.17 -1.77
CA ALA A 295 4.91 7.12 -1.45
C ALA A 295 4.99 5.93 -2.43
N THR A 296 5.18 6.21 -3.73
CA THR A 296 5.35 5.17 -4.77
C THR A 296 6.69 4.47 -4.57
N VAL A 297 7.77 5.24 -4.39
CA VAL A 297 9.12 4.71 -4.14
C VAL A 297 9.16 3.86 -2.86
N PHE A 298 8.47 4.29 -1.81
CA PHE A 298 8.37 3.51 -0.56
C PHE A 298 7.63 2.18 -0.78
N TYR A 299 6.53 2.19 -1.54
CA TYR A 299 5.81 0.96 -1.88
C TYR A 299 6.66 0.03 -2.77
N GLU A 300 7.38 0.57 -3.76
CA GLU A 300 8.32 -0.19 -4.58
C GLU A 300 9.41 -0.83 -3.73
N PHE A 301 9.95 -0.08 -2.76
CA PHE A 301 10.94 -0.59 -1.83
C PHE A 301 10.38 -1.73 -0.97
N PHE A 302 9.19 -1.55 -0.39
CA PHE A 302 8.48 -2.63 0.31
C PHE A 302 8.31 -3.85 -0.61
N ARG A 303 7.86 -3.64 -1.85
CA ARG A 303 7.59 -4.72 -2.80
C ARG A 303 8.87 -5.49 -3.15
N SER A 304 9.98 -4.79 -3.33
CA SER A 304 11.31 -5.39 -3.53
C SER A 304 11.69 -6.31 -2.37
N ARG A 305 11.64 -5.80 -1.12
CA ARG A 305 11.92 -6.62 0.09
C ARG A 305 10.99 -7.82 0.20
N HIS A 306 9.71 -7.62 -0.05
CA HIS A 306 8.73 -8.71 0.00
C HIS A 306 9.01 -9.80 -1.04
N LEU A 307 9.37 -9.44 -2.26
CA LEU A 307 9.77 -10.38 -3.30
C LEU A 307 11.06 -11.13 -2.94
N GLN A 308 12.05 -10.44 -2.38
CA GLN A 308 13.29 -11.08 -1.93
C GLN A 308 13.04 -12.04 -0.76
N ALA A 309 12.25 -11.63 0.24
CA ALA A 309 11.87 -12.50 1.35
C ALA A 309 11.15 -13.77 0.86
N MET A 310 10.23 -13.62 -0.10
CA MET A 310 9.55 -14.75 -0.74
C MET A 310 10.55 -15.66 -1.49
N ALA A 311 11.48 -15.08 -2.26
CA ALA A 311 12.51 -15.84 -2.97
C ALA A 311 13.40 -16.62 -2.00
N ARG A 312 13.85 -15.99 -0.91
CA ARG A 312 14.65 -16.65 0.15
C ARG A 312 13.90 -17.79 0.83
N ARG A 313 12.60 -17.61 1.03
CA ARG A 313 11.73 -18.64 1.61
C ARG A 313 11.54 -19.83 0.67
N LEU A 314 11.31 -19.58 -0.62
CA LEU A 314 11.16 -20.65 -1.62
C LEU A 314 12.46 -21.42 -1.88
N ALA A 315 13.59 -20.71 -1.96
CA ALA A 315 14.90 -21.30 -2.20
C ALA A 315 15.59 -21.83 -0.93
N ASN A 316 15.00 -21.60 0.25
CA ASN A 316 15.57 -21.92 1.55
C ASN A 316 17.01 -21.40 1.77
N ILE A 317 17.31 -20.19 1.28
CA ILE A 317 18.61 -19.53 1.44
C ILE A 317 18.62 -18.58 2.66
N PRO A 318 19.78 -18.28 3.28
CA PRO A 318 19.84 -17.43 4.47
C PRO A 318 19.22 -16.03 4.27
N GLY A 319 18.77 -15.43 5.37
CA GLY A 319 18.16 -14.10 5.39
C GLY A 319 16.64 -14.11 5.62
N PRO A 320 16.05 -12.93 5.85
CA PRO A 320 14.68 -12.80 6.34
C PRO A 320 13.66 -13.43 5.38
N LYS A 321 12.78 -14.25 5.95
CA LYS A 321 11.73 -14.98 5.21
C LYS A 321 10.42 -14.21 5.06
N HIS A 322 10.30 -13.13 5.81
CA HIS A 322 9.19 -12.19 5.82
C HIS A 322 9.73 -10.77 6.00
N THR A 323 8.96 -9.75 5.62
CA THR A 323 9.34 -8.37 5.87
C THR A 323 9.10 -7.98 7.33
N ALA A 324 9.67 -6.86 7.79
CA ALA A 324 9.46 -6.35 9.14
C ALA A 324 7.96 -6.15 9.44
N GLU A 325 7.22 -5.62 8.46
CA GLU A 325 5.77 -5.43 8.52
C GLU A 325 5.04 -6.74 8.76
N ALA A 326 5.46 -7.82 8.09
CA ALA A 326 4.84 -9.12 8.24
C ALA A 326 5.11 -9.75 9.61
N TYR A 327 6.33 -9.62 10.17
CA TYR A 327 6.61 -10.12 11.51
C TYR A 327 5.80 -9.40 12.59
N VAL A 328 5.74 -8.07 12.54
CA VAL A 328 4.92 -7.27 13.47
C VAL A 328 3.43 -7.62 13.31
N MET A 329 2.98 -7.80 12.07
CA MET A 329 1.60 -8.20 11.77
C MET A 329 1.26 -9.58 12.32
N MET A 330 2.14 -10.57 12.18
CA MET A 330 1.94 -11.90 12.76
C MET A 330 1.77 -11.80 14.29
N ALA A 331 2.67 -11.09 14.96
CA ALA A 331 2.61 -10.88 16.40
C ALA A 331 1.32 -10.17 16.85
N TYR A 332 0.88 -9.17 16.08
CA TYR A 332 -0.39 -8.49 16.32
C TYR A 332 -1.59 -9.44 16.15
N LEU A 333 -1.63 -10.21 15.06
CA LEU A 333 -2.70 -11.19 14.79
C LEU A 333 -2.75 -12.28 15.87
N ASP A 334 -1.62 -12.68 16.45
CA ASP A 334 -1.57 -13.64 17.55
C ASP A 334 -2.20 -13.09 18.85
N ARG A 335 -2.04 -11.79 19.12
CA ARG A 335 -2.57 -11.11 20.31
C ARG A 335 -4.07 -10.86 20.25
N LEU A 336 -4.66 -10.75 19.05
CA LEU A 336 -6.11 -10.65 18.90
C LEU A 336 -6.76 -11.85 19.61
N LYS A 337 -7.73 -11.64 20.50
CA LYS A 337 -8.38 -12.73 21.23
C LYS A 337 -9.35 -13.50 20.34
#